data_AF-E3RW87-F1
#
_entry.id   AF-E3RW87-F1
#
_cell.length_a   1.000
_cell.length_b   1.000
_cell.length_c   1.000
_cell.angle_alpha   90.00
_cell.angle_beta   90.00
_cell.angle_gamma   90.00
#
_symmetry.space_group_name_H-M   'P 1'
#
loop_
_entity.id
_entity.type
_entity.pdbx_description
1 polymer ?
#
loop_
_entity_poly.entity_id
_entity_poly.type
_entity_poly.pdbx_seq_one_letter_code
_entity_poly.pdbx_strand_id
1 'polypeptide(L)'
;MALLQFGTTLVFGVPPLWNNENQPDPNVRKMQAILVGILGTIPTLTLAYLTAPFTHQIFLQIPPSARSSLPALQRFARNLRTHPHLTANTKLEFVTLRIFPFRKHTTTFLHELRALPSSRFRLANIELPKSAEWRERQKEKGWGKRMWAVLNEQRFKFYVKEGRAYTVRTGVPGVWEEVAERIREQSAETEEGGKEGKMGKGTGVGGRGLKSKSGAVAEKMPALRVEERMKRQTTRVVKR
;
A
#
# COMPACT_ATOMS: atom_id res chain seq x y z
N MET A 1 14.91 10.28 -9.51
CA MET A 1 14.69 11.60 -10.13
C MET A 1 14.47 12.72 -9.11
N ALA A 2 13.45 12.68 -8.23
CA ALA A 2 13.20 13.80 -7.31
C ALA A 2 14.32 14.08 -6.28
N LEU A 3 14.98 13.05 -5.73
CA LEU A 3 16.18 13.25 -4.89
C LEU A 3 17.34 13.92 -5.61
N LEU A 4 17.53 13.57 -6.89
CA LEU A 4 18.52 14.22 -7.76
C LEU A 4 18.13 15.68 -7.99
N GLN A 5 16.85 15.99 -8.16
CA GLN A 5 16.35 17.36 -8.29
C GLN A 5 16.53 18.19 -7.00
N PHE A 6 16.28 17.61 -5.83
CA PHE A 6 16.54 18.27 -4.54
C PHE A 6 18.04 18.47 -4.28
N GLY A 7 18.85 17.44 -4.52
CA GLY A 7 20.30 17.54 -4.39
C GLY A 7 20.91 18.54 -5.36
N THR A 8 20.46 18.55 -6.61
CA THR A 8 20.97 19.49 -7.63
C THR A 8 20.53 20.93 -7.37
N THR A 9 19.29 21.17 -6.93
CA THR A 9 18.85 22.51 -6.58
C THR A 9 19.59 23.06 -5.37
N LEU A 10 19.82 22.26 -4.32
CA LEU A 10 20.57 22.70 -3.14
C LEU A 10 22.07 22.86 -3.37
N VAL A 11 22.70 21.99 -4.17
CA VAL A 11 24.16 21.99 -4.37
C VAL A 11 24.57 22.91 -5.53
N PHE A 12 23.77 22.99 -6.60
CA PHE A 12 24.13 23.74 -7.80
C PHE A 12 23.25 24.97 -8.05
N GLY A 13 22.02 25.02 -7.53
CA GLY A 13 21.11 26.17 -7.72
C GLY A 13 21.23 27.25 -6.65
N VAL A 14 21.27 26.85 -5.38
CA VAL A 14 21.27 27.78 -4.24
C VAL A 14 22.60 28.52 -4.05
N PRO A 15 23.80 27.90 -4.14
CA PRO A 15 25.06 28.60 -3.88
C PRO A 15 25.39 29.73 -4.86
N PRO A 16 25.16 29.58 -6.20
CA PRO A 16 25.34 30.68 -7.14
C PRO A 16 24.39 31.84 -6.87
N LEU A 17 23.14 31.55 -6.48
CA LEU A 17 22.17 32.58 -6.11
C LEU A 17 22.54 33.26 -4.79
N TRP A 18 23.09 32.52 -3.83
CA TRP A 18 23.48 33.06 -2.53
C TRP A 18 24.67 34.03 -2.60
N ASN A 19 25.60 33.77 -3.53
CA ASN A 19 26.81 34.56 -3.77
C ASN A 19 26.73 35.45 -5.02
N ASN A 20 25.56 35.58 -5.65
CA ASN A 20 25.38 36.35 -6.88
C ASN A 20 25.75 37.84 -6.70
N GLU A 21 26.82 38.29 -7.34
CA GLU A 21 27.30 39.69 -7.30
C GLU A 21 26.47 40.63 -8.19
N ASN A 22 25.67 40.09 -9.12
CA ASN A 22 24.84 40.88 -10.05
C ASN A 22 23.60 41.51 -9.39
N GLN A 23 23.26 41.16 -8.15
CA GLN A 23 22.23 41.82 -7.36
C GLN A 23 22.87 42.55 -6.17
N PRO A 24 22.81 43.90 -6.13
CA PRO A 24 23.45 44.68 -5.07
C PRO A 24 22.75 44.55 -3.71
N ASP A 25 21.45 44.21 -3.70
CA ASP A 25 20.69 44.05 -2.46
C ASP A 25 20.88 42.66 -1.84
N PRO A 26 21.57 42.55 -0.68
CA PRO A 26 21.88 41.27 -0.06
C PRO A 26 20.63 40.54 0.46
N ASN A 27 19.57 41.28 0.81
CA ASN A 27 18.32 40.72 1.32
C ASN A 27 17.51 40.05 0.21
N VAL A 28 17.43 40.66 -0.96
CA VAL A 28 16.71 40.13 -2.13
C VAL A 28 17.39 38.85 -2.62
N ARG A 29 18.71 38.87 -2.69
CA ARG A 29 19.53 37.72 -3.09
C ARG A 29 19.33 36.51 -2.16
N LYS A 30 19.43 36.73 -0.84
CA LYS A 30 19.20 35.67 0.16
C LYS A 30 17.76 35.16 0.12
N MET A 31 16.77 36.04 -0.06
CA MET A 31 15.37 35.62 -0.23
C MET A 31 15.16 34.76 -1.47
N GLN A 32 15.74 35.11 -2.62
CA GLN A 32 15.65 34.31 -3.85
C GLN A 32 16.29 32.94 -3.67
N ALA A 33 17.46 32.87 -3.05
CA ALA A 33 18.13 31.61 -2.76
C ALA A 33 17.30 30.71 -1.81
N ILE A 34 16.72 31.28 -0.76
CA ILE A 34 15.81 30.57 0.16
C ILE A 34 14.55 30.08 -0.59
N LEU A 35 13.94 30.94 -1.41
CA LEU A 35 12.73 30.66 -2.16
C LEU A 35 12.96 29.50 -3.15
N VAL A 36 14.06 29.55 -3.91
CA VAL A 36 14.45 28.48 -4.85
C VAL A 36 14.76 27.18 -4.11
N GLY A 37 15.43 27.26 -2.96
CA GLY A 37 15.64 26.11 -2.08
C GLY A 37 14.33 25.45 -1.67
N ILE A 38 13.38 26.23 -1.12
CA ILE A 38 12.08 25.75 -0.67
C ILE A 38 11.26 25.18 -1.83
N LEU A 39 11.14 25.89 -2.95
CA LEU A 39 10.41 25.43 -4.14
C LEU A 39 11.03 24.17 -4.75
N GLY A 40 12.35 24.00 -4.68
CA GLY A 40 13.01 22.76 -5.09
C GLY A 40 12.71 21.57 -4.17
N THR A 41 12.44 21.82 -2.88
CA THR A 41 12.10 20.77 -1.91
C THR A 41 10.67 20.23 -2.09
N ILE A 42 9.72 21.10 -2.46
CA ILE A 42 8.29 20.78 -2.47
C ILE A 42 7.97 19.61 -3.42
N PRO A 43 8.39 19.58 -4.69
CA PRO A 43 8.13 18.44 -5.58
C PRO A 43 8.69 17.12 -5.04
N THR A 44 9.81 17.18 -4.33
CA THR A 44 10.45 16.00 -3.74
C THR A 44 9.66 15.48 -2.54
N LEU A 45 9.22 16.37 -1.65
CA LEU A 45 8.35 16.06 -0.52
C LEU A 45 6.95 15.61 -0.96
N THR A 46 6.41 16.19 -2.04
CA THR A 46 5.12 15.80 -2.61
C THR A 46 5.22 14.44 -3.27
N LEU A 47 6.22 14.19 -4.12
CA LEU A 47 6.43 12.88 -4.73
C LEU A 47 6.65 11.82 -3.65
N ALA A 48 7.45 12.13 -2.64
CA ALA A 48 7.65 11.28 -1.48
C ALA A 48 6.36 10.87 -0.77
N TYR A 49 5.47 11.83 -0.55
CA TYR A 49 4.19 11.59 0.10
C TYR A 49 3.27 10.75 -0.80
N LEU A 50 3.24 11.06 -2.10
CA LEU A 50 2.42 10.36 -3.08
C LEU A 50 2.91 8.94 -3.36
N THR A 51 4.23 8.70 -3.33
CA THR A 51 4.81 7.38 -3.54
C THR A 51 4.87 6.53 -2.27
N ALA A 52 4.63 7.14 -1.09
CA ALA A 52 4.69 6.46 0.20
C ALA A 52 3.75 5.25 0.39
N PRO A 53 2.53 5.19 -0.19
CA PRO A 53 1.65 4.04 0.04
C PRO A 53 2.02 2.82 -0.82
N PHE A 54 2.87 2.94 -1.85
CA PHE A 54 3.14 1.80 -2.75
C PHE A 54 3.99 0.72 -2.06
N THR A 55 3.38 -0.44 -1.89
CA THR A 55 4.06 -1.62 -1.34
C THR A 55 4.89 -2.29 -2.45
N HIS A 56 6.15 -2.54 -2.15
CA HIS A 56 7.06 -3.24 -3.06
C HIS A 56 6.91 -4.76 -2.95
N GLN A 57 6.93 -5.29 -1.72
CA GLN A 57 6.83 -6.71 -1.43
C GLN A 57 5.99 -6.93 -0.18
N ILE A 58 5.32 -8.07 -0.12
CA ILE A 58 4.53 -8.51 1.03
C ILE A 58 5.03 -9.89 1.40
N PHE A 59 5.42 -10.05 2.66
CA PHE A 59 5.74 -11.36 3.20
C PHE A 59 4.61 -11.81 4.13
N LEU A 60 4.12 -13.02 3.89
CA LEU A 60 3.17 -13.68 4.75
C LEU A 60 3.93 -14.71 5.60
N GLN A 61 3.76 -14.67 6.92
CA GLN A 61 4.34 -15.68 7.79
C GLN A 61 3.56 -16.99 7.65
N ILE A 62 4.09 -17.91 6.86
CA ILE A 62 3.46 -19.21 6.59
C ILE A 62 3.98 -20.26 7.60
N PRO A 63 3.11 -21.09 8.21
CA PRO A 63 3.54 -22.16 9.10
C PRO A 63 4.29 -23.28 8.34
N PRO A 64 5.17 -24.05 9.00
CA PRO A 64 5.98 -25.08 8.32
C PRO A 64 5.18 -26.08 7.49
N SER A 65 4.00 -26.49 7.98
CA SER A 65 3.09 -27.42 7.29
C SER A 65 2.63 -26.91 5.92
N ALA A 66 2.41 -25.60 5.79
CA ALA A 66 1.93 -24.96 4.57
C ALA A 66 3.07 -24.57 3.60
N ARG A 67 4.35 -24.71 3.99
CA ARG A 67 5.51 -24.47 3.11
C ARG A 67 5.87 -25.68 2.25
N SER A 68 5.36 -26.86 2.58
CA SER A 68 5.73 -28.13 1.96
C SER A 68 5.31 -28.23 0.49
N SER A 69 4.16 -27.66 0.11
CA SER A 69 3.61 -27.78 -1.24
C SER A 69 2.66 -26.62 -1.57
N LEU A 70 2.52 -26.32 -2.87
CA LEU A 70 1.57 -25.30 -3.36
C LEU A 70 0.12 -25.61 -2.94
N PRO A 71 -0.40 -26.85 -3.06
CA PRO A 71 -1.74 -27.15 -2.59
C PRO A 71 -1.92 -26.96 -1.08
N ALA A 72 -0.91 -27.27 -0.26
CA ALA A 72 -0.95 -27.01 1.17
C ALA A 72 -1.00 -25.51 1.49
N LEU A 73 -0.25 -24.70 0.73
CA LEU A 73 -0.27 -23.24 0.85
C LEU A 73 -1.63 -22.64 0.44
N GLN A 74 -2.24 -23.14 -0.63
CA GLN A 74 -3.58 -22.73 -1.03
C GLN A 74 -4.64 -23.12 0.00
N ARG A 75 -4.54 -24.31 0.61
CA ARG A 75 -5.41 -24.72 1.72
C ARG A 75 -5.23 -23.80 2.91
N PHE A 76 -3.99 -23.45 3.26
CA PHE A 76 -3.72 -22.48 4.32
C PHE A 76 -4.35 -21.11 4.00
N ALA A 77 -4.17 -20.59 2.79
CA ALA A 77 -4.76 -19.32 2.36
C ALA A 77 -6.29 -19.31 2.45
N ARG A 78 -6.95 -20.39 2.01
CA ARG A 78 -8.40 -20.55 2.18
C ARG A 78 -8.80 -20.64 3.65
N ASN A 79 -8.02 -21.33 4.48
CA ASN A 79 -8.27 -21.41 5.92
C ASN A 79 -8.14 -20.05 6.62
N LEU A 80 -7.32 -19.12 6.11
CA LEU A 80 -7.28 -17.74 6.62
C LEU A 80 -8.65 -17.05 6.50
N ARG A 81 -9.38 -17.35 5.42
CA ARG A 81 -10.71 -16.81 5.17
C ARG A 81 -11.78 -17.56 5.97
N THR A 82 -11.79 -18.89 5.91
CA THR A 82 -12.87 -19.70 6.50
C THR A 82 -12.78 -19.87 8.02
N HIS A 83 -11.56 -19.82 8.59
CA HIS A 83 -11.32 -20.01 10.03
C HIS A 83 -10.52 -18.84 10.62
N PRO A 84 -11.14 -17.65 10.72
CA PRO A 84 -10.43 -16.42 11.10
C PRO A 84 -9.89 -16.45 12.54
N HIS A 85 -10.59 -17.13 13.46
CA HIS A 85 -10.17 -17.24 14.87
C HIS A 85 -8.88 -18.05 15.06
N LEU A 86 -8.65 -19.09 14.24
CA LEU A 86 -7.43 -19.90 14.30
C LEU A 86 -6.23 -19.22 13.64
N THR A 87 -6.49 -18.26 12.75
CA THR A 87 -5.48 -17.67 11.87
C THR A 87 -5.21 -16.19 12.15
N ALA A 88 -5.84 -15.62 13.19
CA ALA A 88 -5.67 -14.23 13.60
C ALA A 88 -4.19 -13.85 13.87
N ASN A 89 -3.39 -14.78 14.39
CA ASN A 89 -1.98 -14.56 14.72
C ASN A 89 -1.04 -14.58 13.51
N THR A 90 -1.57 -14.71 12.29
CA THR A 90 -0.76 -14.69 11.07
C THR A 90 -0.18 -13.29 10.86
N LYS A 91 1.14 -13.20 10.77
CA LYS A 91 1.84 -11.93 10.54
C LYS A 91 2.00 -11.65 9.06
N LEU A 92 1.76 -10.40 8.69
CA LEU A 92 2.03 -9.83 7.39
C LEU A 92 3.12 -8.76 7.54
N GLU A 93 4.07 -8.77 6.62
CA GLU A 93 5.13 -7.79 6.56
C GLU A 93 5.08 -7.04 5.23
N PHE A 94 4.82 -5.75 5.30
CA PHE A 94 4.81 -4.86 4.16
C PHE A 94 6.18 -4.21 4.00
N VAL A 95 6.81 -4.44 2.85
CA VAL A 95 8.02 -3.74 2.44
C VAL A 95 7.62 -2.55 1.59
N THR A 96 7.86 -1.36 2.10
CA THR A 96 7.64 -0.10 1.38
C THR A 96 8.97 0.53 0.99
N LEU A 97 9.01 1.16 -0.19
CA LEU A 97 10.13 1.98 -0.62
C LEU A 97 9.86 3.42 -0.19
N ARG A 98 10.80 4.02 0.54
CA ARG A 98 10.74 5.45 0.89
C ARG A 98 11.47 6.28 -0.18
N ILE A 99 11.44 7.60 0.01
CA ILE A 99 12.24 8.57 -0.75
C ILE A 99 13.68 8.10 -0.85
N PHE A 100 14.23 7.69 0.30
CA PHE A 100 15.52 7.05 0.39
C PHE A 100 15.37 5.58 0.02
N PRO A 101 16.29 4.99 -0.78
CA PRO A 101 16.22 3.59 -1.24
C PRO A 101 16.28 2.53 -0.12
N PHE A 102 16.15 2.92 1.14
CA PHE A 102 16.04 2.00 2.25
C PHE A 102 14.66 1.35 2.29
N ARG A 103 14.67 0.02 2.24
CA ARG A 103 13.50 -0.81 2.50
C ARG A 103 13.06 -0.61 3.94
N LYS A 104 11.79 -0.31 4.14
CA LYS A 104 11.20 -0.25 5.47
C LYS A 104 10.15 -1.33 5.61
N HIS A 105 10.32 -2.11 6.66
CA HIS A 105 9.53 -3.28 7.00
C HIS A 105 8.46 -2.86 8.01
N THR A 106 7.20 -3.11 7.69
CA THR A 106 6.09 -2.89 8.63
C THR A 106 5.41 -4.22 8.86
N THR A 107 5.61 -4.78 10.05
CA THR A 107 5.01 -6.05 10.48
C THR A 107 3.71 -5.77 11.21
N THR A 108 2.63 -6.41 10.77
CA THR A 108 1.27 -6.26 11.33
C THR A 108 0.59 -7.61 11.37
N PHE A 109 -0.37 -7.80 12.26
CA PHE A 109 -1.19 -9.00 12.22
C PHE A 109 -2.31 -8.87 11.19
N LEU A 110 -2.74 -9.99 10.60
CA LEU A 110 -3.80 -10.00 9.61
C LEU A 110 -5.12 -9.43 10.16
N HIS A 111 -5.43 -9.74 11.42
CA HIS A 111 -6.67 -9.28 12.08
C HIS A 111 -6.68 -7.79 12.42
N GLU A 112 -5.54 -7.11 12.35
CA GLU A 112 -5.46 -5.67 12.60
C GLU A 112 -5.76 -4.86 11.34
N LEU A 113 -5.55 -5.44 10.16
CA LEU A 113 -5.66 -4.74 8.88
C LEU A 113 -7.12 -4.45 8.50
N ARG A 114 -7.35 -3.34 7.80
CA ARG A 114 -8.65 -3.02 7.22
C ARG A 114 -8.51 -2.64 5.75
N ALA A 115 -9.46 -3.05 4.95
CA ALA A 115 -9.63 -2.60 3.58
C ALA A 115 -10.28 -1.22 3.60
N LEU A 116 -9.73 -0.32 2.81
CA LEU A 116 -10.34 0.98 2.56
C LEU A 116 -11.30 0.87 1.37
N PRO A 117 -12.47 1.54 1.41
CA PRO A 117 -13.37 1.57 0.27
C PRO A 117 -12.69 2.24 -0.92
N SER A 118 -12.93 1.71 -2.12
CA SER A 118 -12.38 2.26 -3.35
C SER A 118 -12.95 3.67 -3.60
N SER A 119 -12.08 4.65 -3.80
CA SER A 119 -12.46 6.03 -4.05
C SER A 119 -11.53 6.63 -5.11
N ARG A 120 -12.09 7.46 -6.01
CA ARG A 120 -11.39 8.02 -7.19
C ARG A 120 -10.12 8.80 -6.85
N PHE A 121 -10.02 9.35 -5.64
CA PHE A 121 -8.88 10.16 -5.21
C PHE A 121 -7.99 9.47 -4.17
N ARG A 122 -8.23 8.19 -3.88
CA ARG A 122 -7.53 7.48 -2.82
C ARG A 122 -6.38 6.65 -3.38
N LEU A 123 -5.21 6.81 -2.78
CA LEU A 123 -3.95 6.18 -3.21
C LEU A 123 -3.62 4.89 -2.43
N ALA A 124 -4.48 4.42 -1.52
CA ALA A 124 -4.22 3.26 -0.66
C ALA A 124 -5.47 2.39 -0.52
N ASN A 125 -5.25 1.07 -0.51
CA ASN A 125 -6.30 0.04 -0.49
C ASN A 125 -6.43 -0.61 0.89
N ILE A 126 -5.35 -0.63 1.68
CA ILE A 126 -5.30 -1.25 3.00
C ILE A 126 -4.86 -0.19 4.01
N GLU A 127 -5.47 -0.20 5.19
CA GLU A 127 -5.05 0.59 6.34
C GLU A 127 -4.77 -0.27 7.57
N LEU A 128 -3.82 0.20 8.38
CA LEU A 128 -3.63 -0.22 9.75
C LEU A 128 -4.33 0.82 10.64
N PRO A 129 -5.46 0.48 11.28
CA PRO A 129 -6.21 1.39 12.12
C PRO A 129 -5.33 1.87 13.27
N LYS A 130 -5.32 3.19 13.48
CA LYS A 130 -4.51 3.79 14.54
C LYS A 130 -5.24 3.67 15.87
N SER A 131 -4.54 3.20 16.91
CA SER A 131 -5.11 3.17 18.26
C SER A 131 -5.49 4.58 18.74
N ALA A 132 -6.47 4.66 19.65
CA ALA A 132 -6.87 5.94 20.27
C ALA A 132 -5.68 6.60 20.98
N GLU A 133 -4.89 5.80 21.71
CA GLU A 133 -3.66 6.22 22.39
C GLU A 133 -2.62 6.82 21.43
N TRP A 134 -2.46 6.26 20.23
CA TRP A 134 -1.56 6.83 19.23
C TRP A 134 -2.01 8.25 18.83
N ARG A 135 -3.32 8.49 18.70
CA ARG A 135 -3.85 9.81 18.34
C ARG A 135 -3.60 10.83 19.45
N GLU A 136 -3.71 10.43 20.71
CA GLU A 136 -3.44 11.29 21.87
C GLU A 136 -1.96 11.67 21.94
N ARG A 137 -1.04 10.68 21.83
CA ARG A 137 0.41 10.93 21.81
C ARG A 137 0.87 11.84 20.67
N GLN A 138 0.13 11.91 19.57
CA GLN A 138 0.46 12.80 18.44
C GLN A 138 -0.04 14.23 18.67
N LYS A 139 -1.16 14.39 19.39
CA LYS A 139 -1.65 15.72 19.79
C LYS A 139 -0.67 16.40 20.75
N GLU A 140 -0.04 15.64 21.63
CA GLU A 140 0.96 16.14 22.59
C GLU A 140 2.30 16.54 21.95
N LYS A 141 2.62 16.04 20.75
CA LYS A 141 3.88 16.40 20.07
C LYS A 141 3.81 17.81 19.48
N GLY A 142 4.83 18.61 19.75
CA GLY A 142 5.05 19.91 19.09
C GLY A 142 5.30 19.77 17.57
N TRP A 143 5.09 20.86 16.82
CA TRP A 143 5.11 20.88 15.35
C TRP A 143 6.40 20.30 14.73
N GLY A 144 7.58 20.66 15.26
CA GLY A 144 8.86 20.12 14.78
C GLY A 144 9.01 18.61 15.01
N LYS A 145 8.57 18.11 16.18
CA LYS A 145 8.56 16.66 16.48
C LYS A 145 7.54 15.91 15.60
N ARG A 146 6.43 16.55 15.21
CA ARG A 146 5.47 15.97 14.24
C ARG A 146 6.08 15.85 12.85
N MET A 147 6.79 16.87 12.36
CA MET A 147 7.48 16.82 11.07
C MET A 147 8.51 15.69 11.03
N TRP A 148 9.35 15.58 12.06
CA TRP A 148 10.32 14.48 12.19
C TRP A 148 9.66 13.11 12.34
N ALA A 149 8.57 13.03 13.10
CA ALA A 149 7.79 11.80 13.24
C ALA A 149 7.22 11.36 11.89
N VAL A 150 6.64 12.26 11.08
CA VAL A 150 6.08 11.91 9.76
C VAL A 150 7.13 11.33 8.81
N LEU A 151 8.39 11.77 8.92
CA LEU A 151 9.49 11.22 8.12
C LEU A 151 9.92 9.81 8.58
N ASN A 152 9.88 9.55 9.89
CA ASN A 152 10.40 8.30 10.44
C ASN A 152 9.31 7.22 10.67
N GLU A 153 8.07 7.63 10.87
CA GLU A 153 6.95 6.80 11.31
C GLU A 153 6.60 5.66 10.33
N GLN A 154 6.17 4.54 10.91
CA GLN A 154 5.63 3.41 10.18
C GLN A 154 4.36 3.86 9.45
N ARG A 155 4.26 3.59 8.15
CA ARG A 155 3.08 3.99 7.38
C ARG A 155 1.91 3.07 7.77
N PHE A 156 0.74 3.68 7.92
CA PHE A 156 -0.50 3.00 8.29
C PHE A 156 -1.41 2.78 7.07
N LYS A 157 -0.93 3.07 5.87
CA LYS A 157 -1.71 2.99 4.63
C LYS A 157 -0.84 2.36 3.55
N PHE A 158 -1.38 1.35 2.90
CA PHE A 158 -0.70 0.55 1.91
C PHE A 158 -1.55 0.45 0.64
N TYR A 159 -0.89 0.55 -0.50
CA TYR A 159 -1.43 0.30 -1.80
C TYR A 159 -0.81 -0.98 -2.34
N VAL A 160 -1.67 -1.96 -2.54
CA VAL A 160 -1.29 -3.23 -3.13
C VAL A 160 -2.11 -3.41 -4.39
N LYS A 161 -1.42 -3.71 -5.50
CA LYS A 161 -2.08 -4.05 -6.75
C LYS A 161 -2.72 -5.42 -6.60
N GLU A 162 -4.02 -5.49 -6.79
CA GLU A 162 -4.78 -6.72 -6.68
C GLU A 162 -4.91 -7.39 -8.05
N GLY A 163 -5.03 -8.72 -8.07
CA GLY A 163 -5.27 -9.50 -9.27
C GLY A 163 -4.16 -10.48 -9.62
N ARG A 164 -4.56 -11.58 -10.26
CA ARG A 164 -3.69 -12.73 -10.58
C ARG A 164 -2.48 -12.37 -11.42
N ALA A 165 -2.59 -11.37 -12.28
CA ALA A 165 -1.51 -10.90 -13.15
C ALA A 165 -0.26 -10.46 -12.34
N TYR A 166 -0.45 -9.94 -11.12
CA TYR A 166 0.63 -9.46 -10.26
C TYR A 166 1.20 -10.56 -9.36
N THR A 167 0.49 -11.67 -9.18
CA THR A 167 0.92 -12.84 -8.40
C THR A 167 1.54 -13.96 -9.26
N VAL A 168 1.45 -13.89 -10.59
CA VAL A 168 2.09 -14.89 -11.49
C VAL A 168 3.60 -14.95 -11.27
N ARG A 169 4.25 -13.79 -11.10
CA ARG A 169 5.72 -13.70 -10.94
C ARG A 169 6.23 -14.25 -9.61
N THR A 170 5.38 -14.36 -8.59
CA THR A 170 5.79 -14.82 -7.26
C THR A 170 5.73 -16.34 -7.11
N GLY A 171 5.23 -17.07 -8.11
CA GLY A 171 5.07 -18.53 -8.06
C GLY A 171 3.97 -19.00 -7.11
N VAL A 172 3.18 -18.07 -6.55
CA VAL A 172 2.12 -18.33 -5.58
C VAL A 172 0.82 -17.66 -6.05
N PRO A 173 0.17 -18.19 -7.11
CA PRO A 173 -1.05 -17.60 -7.64
C PRO A 173 -2.23 -17.84 -6.69
N GLY A 174 -3.04 -16.80 -6.45
CA GLY A 174 -4.30 -16.92 -5.70
C GLY A 174 -4.20 -16.68 -4.19
N VAL A 175 -3.00 -16.70 -3.59
CA VAL A 175 -2.86 -16.58 -2.13
C VAL A 175 -3.11 -15.15 -1.65
N TRP A 176 -2.64 -14.15 -2.40
CA TRP A 176 -2.89 -12.76 -2.02
C TRP A 176 -4.37 -12.41 -2.16
N GLU A 177 -5.06 -12.98 -3.15
CA GLU A 177 -6.48 -12.77 -3.38
C GLU A 177 -7.32 -13.24 -2.18
N GLU A 178 -7.04 -14.44 -1.66
CA GLU A 178 -7.71 -14.96 -0.45
C GLU A 178 -7.41 -14.09 0.79
N VAL A 179 -6.17 -13.60 0.92
CA VAL A 179 -5.78 -12.69 2.01
C VAL A 179 -6.49 -11.34 1.89
N ALA A 180 -6.52 -10.76 0.69
CA ALA A 180 -7.17 -9.48 0.43
C ALA A 180 -8.68 -9.56 0.63
N GLU A 181 -9.32 -10.65 0.19
CA GLU A 181 -10.73 -10.92 0.46
C GLU A 181 -11.02 -10.99 1.96
N ARG A 182 -10.19 -11.72 2.73
CA ARG A 182 -10.34 -11.76 4.20
C ARG A 182 -10.25 -10.38 4.83
N ILE A 183 -9.32 -9.52 4.39
CA ILE A 183 -9.19 -8.15 4.90
C ILE A 183 -10.44 -7.33 4.58
N ARG A 184 -11.07 -7.53 3.42
CA ARG A 184 -12.33 -6.85 3.04
C ARG A 184 -13.51 -7.33 3.89
N GLU A 185 -13.67 -8.65 4.06
CA GLU A 185 -14.72 -9.25 4.88
C GLU A 185 -14.64 -8.74 6.31
N GLN A 186 -13.45 -8.74 6.91
CA GLN A 186 -13.23 -8.20 8.25
C GLN A 186 -13.60 -6.72 8.38
N SER A 187 -13.39 -5.96 7.30
CA SER A 187 -13.74 -4.54 7.28
C SER A 187 -15.25 -4.33 7.20
N ALA A 188 -15.93 -5.15 6.40
CA ALA A 188 -17.39 -5.16 6.32
C ALA A 188 -18.02 -5.55 7.67
N GLU A 189 -17.57 -6.63 8.31
CA GLU A 189 -18.02 -7.07 9.64
C GLU A 189 -17.88 -5.95 10.68
N THR A 190 -16.76 -5.23 10.66
CA THR A 190 -16.50 -4.14 11.61
C THR A 190 -17.37 -2.90 11.33
N GLU A 191 -17.67 -2.60 10.07
CA GLU A 191 -18.56 -1.50 9.71
C GLU A 191 -20.02 -1.79 10.06
N GLU A 192 -20.46 -3.05 9.91
CA GLU A 192 -21.82 -3.49 10.25
C GLU A 192 -22.05 -3.48 11.77
N GLY A 193 -21.13 -4.05 12.56
CA GLY A 193 -21.21 -3.98 14.02
C GLY A 193 -21.15 -2.55 14.58
N GLY A 194 -20.45 -1.64 13.89
CA GLY A 194 -20.42 -0.22 14.23
C GLY A 194 -21.71 0.54 13.90
N LYS A 195 -22.49 0.06 12.93
CA LYS A 195 -23.81 0.63 12.58
C LYS A 195 -24.91 0.12 13.51
N GLU A 196 -24.89 -1.15 13.89
CA GLU A 196 -25.82 -1.70 14.89
C GLU A 196 -25.64 -1.04 16.26
N GLY A 197 -24.39 -0.81 16.69
CA GLY A 197 -24.10 -0.07 17.93
C GLY A 197 -24.50 1.42 17.90
N LYS A 198 -24.72 2.01 16.72
CA LYS A 198 -25.22 3.39 16.55
C LYS A 198 -26.73 3.49 16.34
N MET A 199 -27.41 2.40 15.98
CA MET A 199 -28.87 2.39 15.77
C MET A 199 -29.69 2.25 17.06
N GLY A 200 -29.07 2.04 18.22
CA GLY A 200 -29.75 2.03 19.53
C GLY A 200 -30.16 3.40 20.09
N LYS A 201 -29.89 4.51 19.39
CA LYS A 201 -30.26 5.87 19.83
C LYS A 201 -30.68 6.72 18.64
N GLY A 202 -31.93 6.59 18.22
CA GLY A 202 -32.51 7.46 17.19
C GLY A 202 -33.71 6.85 16.49
N THR A 203 -34.89 7.19 16.99
CA THR A 203 -36.20 7.06 16.35
C THR A 203 -36.23 7.46 14.86
N GLY A 204 -36.92 6.67 14.04
CA GLY A 204 -37.82 7.21 13.01
C GLY A 204 -37.39 7.07 11.54
N VAL A 205 -38.08 6.15 10.86
CA VAL A 205 -38.63 6.23 9.48
C VAL A 205 -37.65 6.34 8.30
N GLY A 206 -37.71 5.33 7.42
CA GLY A 206 -37.33 5.49 6.01
C GLY A 206 -36.76 4.24 5.35
N GLY A 207 -37.60 3.25 5.08
CA GLY A 207 -37.23 2.11 4.24
C GLY A 207 -36.91 2.56 2.81
N ARG A 208 -35.76 2.12 2.28
CA ARG A 208 -35.52 2.04 0.84
C ARG A 208 -34.45 0.99 0.51
N GLY A 209 -34.96 -0.21 0.21
CA GLY A 209 -34.60 -1.05 -0.93
C GLY A 209 -33.13 -1.23 -1.28
N LEU A 210 -32.69 -2.48 -1.13
CA LEU A 210 -31.54 -3.08 -1.80
C LEU A 210 -31.38 -2.59 -3.25
N LYS A 211 -30.16 -2.19 -3.60
CA LYS A 211 -29.62 -2.40 -4.96
C LYS A 211 -28.20 -2.92 -4.85
N SER A 212 -28.05 -4.23 -5.03
CA SER A 212 -26.78 -4.81 -5.45
C SER A 212 -26.43 -4.19 -6.81
N LYS A 213 -25.27 -3.54 -6.89
CA LYS A 213 -24.64 -3.23 -8.17
C LYS A 213 -23.38 -4.08 -8.26
N SER A 214 -23.53 -5.24 -8.87
CA SER A 214 -22.45 -5.97 -9.51
C SER A 214 -21.88 -5.08 -10.62
N GLY A 215 -20.90 -4.26 -10.28
CA GLY A 215 -20.08 -3.53 -11.23
C GLY A 215 -18.87 -4.37 -11.60
N ALA A 216 -19.07 -5.41 -12.42
CA ALA A 216 -17.98 -6.07 -13.11
C ALA A 216 -17.38 -5.06 -14.10
N VAL A 217 -16.33 -4.36 -13.68
CA VAL A 217 -15.45 -3.64 -14.60
C VAL A 217 -14.68 -4.70 -15.35
N ALA A 218 -15.16 -5.02 -16.56
CA ALA A 218 -14.40 -5.78 -17.54
C ALA A 218 -13.17 -4.94 -17.94
N GLU A 219 -12.08 -5.10 -17.21
CA GLU A 219 -10.76 -4.70 -17.68
C GLU A 219 -10.48 -5.47 -18.97
N LYS A 220 -10.37 -4.75 -20.09
CA LYS A 220 -9.85 -5.27 -21.35
C LYS A 220 -8.47 -5.87 -21.07
N MET A 221 -8.39 -7.20 -21.09
CA MET A 221 -7.12 -7.91 -21.11
C MET A 221 -6.28 -7.41 -22.30
N PRO A 222 -5.01 -7.01 -22.12
CA PRO A 222 -4.09 -7.02 -23.24
C PRO A 222 -3.91 -8.49 -23.66
N ALA A 223 -4.16 -8.77 -24.94
CA ALA A 223 -3.94 -10.10 -25.51
C ALA A 223 -2.49 -10.52 -25.25
N LEU A 224 -2.30 -11.46 -24.32
CA LEU A 224 -1.07 -12.23 -24.21
C LEU A 224 -0.92 -12.97 -25.54
N ARG A 225 0.01 -12.51 -26.38
CA ARG A 225 0.51 -13.30 -27.50
C ARG A 225 1.11 -14.57 -26.89
N VAL A 226 0.35 -15.65 -26.99
CA VAL A 226 0.83 -17.01 -26.76
C VAL A 226 1.77 -17.30 -27.91
N GLU A 227 3.07 -17.03 -27.71
CA GLU A 227 4.09 -17.64 -28.55
C GLU A 227 4.01 -19.16 -28.43
N GLU A 228 4.40 -19.79 -29.53
CA GLU A 228 3.90 -21.04 -30.05
C GLU A 228 4.03 -22.24 -29.11
N ARG A 229 2.98 -23.08 -29.17
CA ARG A 229 3.00 -24.46 -28.70
C ARG A 229 4.19 -25.21 -29.30
N MET A 230 5.22 -25.45 -28.51
CA MET A 230 6.14 -26.56 -28.76
C MET A 230 5.34 -27.87 -28.81
N LYS A 231 5.14 -28.40 -30.03
CA LYS A 231 4.56 -29.72 -30.25
C LYS A 231 5.49 -30.76 -29.63
N ARG A 232 5.03 -31.40 -28.56
CA ARG A 232 5.60 -32.67 -28.11
C ARG A 232 5.40 -33.70 -29.23
N GLN A 233 6.48 -34.05 -29.92
CA GLN A 233 6.51 -35.23 -30.76
C GLN A 233 6.50 -36.46 -29.83
N THR A 234 5.36 -37.12 -29.74
CA THR A 234 5.28 -38.52 -29.35
C THR A 234 4.93 -39.31 -30.60
N THR A 235 5.79 -40.26 -30.98
CA THR A 235 5.33 -41.56 -31.53
C THR A 235 6.46 -42.57 -31.42
N ARG A 236 6.22 -43.59 -30.60
CA ARG A 236 6.94 -44.86 -30.57
C ARG A 236 6.30 -45.75 -31.65
N VAL A 237 7.07 -46.30 -32.58
CA VAL A 237 6.65 -47.46 -33.37
C VAL A 237 7.75 -48.50 -33.27
N VAL A 238 7.44 -49.55 -32.50
CA VAL A 238 8.12 -50.84 -32.52
C VAL A 238 7.72 -51.54 -33.82
N LYS A 239 8.67 -52.05 -34.59
CA LYS A 239 8.43 -53.12 -35.54
C LYS A 239 9.50 -54.21 -35.38
N ARG A 240 8.97 -55.43 -35.47
CA ARG A 240 9.50 -56.78 -35.29
C ARG A 240 10.92 -57.01 -35.77
#